data_AF-A0A961YDD3-F1
#
_entry.id   AF-A0A961YDD3-F1
#
_cell.length_a   1.000
_cell.length_b   1.000
_cell.length_c   1.000
_cell.angle_alpha   90.00
_cell.angle_beta   90.00
_cell.angle_gamma   90.00
#
_symmetry.space_group_name_H-M   'P 1'
#
loop_
_entity.id
_entity.type
_entity.pdbx_description
1 polymer ?
#
loop_
_entity_poly.entity_id
_entity_poly.type
_entity_poly.pdbx_seq_one_letter_code
_entity_poly.pdbx_strand_id
1 'polypeptide(L)' 'MPSLFRFLFVVSTIAGVFFGGLYVLATKYEPEQQLISKPVPGVKIRR' A
#
# COMPACT_ATOMS: atom_id res chain seq x y z
N MET A 1 -1.30 26.85 -25.52
CA MET A 1 -0.49 27.71 -24.61
C MET A 1 0.59 26.86 -23.95
N PRO A 2 1.88 27.20 -24.09
CA PRO A 2 2.99 26.40 -23.55
C PRO A 2 2.93 26.18 -22.03
N SER A 3 2.28 27.08 -21.30
CA SER A 3 2.07 26.99 -19.84
C SER A 3 1.20 25.80 -19.42
N LEU A 4 0.13 25.50 -20.16
CA LEU A 4 -0.78 24.40 -19.83
C LEU A 4 -0.09 23.05 -19.97
N PHE A 5 0.67 22.85 -21.05
CA PHE A 5 1.42 21.61 -21.27
C PHE A 5 2.47 21.39 -20.18
N ARG A 6 3.22 22.44 -19.81
CA ARG A 6 4.20 22.38 -18.70
C ARG A 6 3.53 22.03 -17.38
N PHE A 7 2.35 22.61 -17.10
CA PHE A 7 1.58 22.32 -15.90
C PHE A 7 1.18 20.84 -15.85
N LEU A 8 0.58 20.31 -16.93
CA LEU A 8 0.18 18.90 -17.00
C LEU A 8 1.38 17.96 -16.90
N PHE A 9 2.52 18.32 -17.50
CA PHE A 9 3.74 17.54 -17.40
C PHE A 9 4.26 17.43 -15.97
N VAL A 10 4.26 18.54 -15.22
CA VAL A 10 4.65 18.54 -13.80
C VAL A 10 3.68 17.71 -12.96
N VAL A 11 2.37 17.92 -13.14
CA VAL A 11 1.34 17.18 -12.37
C VAL A 11 1.41 15.67 -12.64
N SER A 12 1.56 15.28 -13.91
CA SER A 12 1.69 13.87 -14.29
C SER A 12 2.97 13.23 -13.77
N THR A 13 4.09 13.97 -13.76
CA THR A 13 5.34 13.50 -13.18
C THR A 13 5.18 13.25 -11.68
N ILE A 14 4.57 14.19 -10.96
CA ILE A 14 4.30 14.06 -9.52
C ILE A 14 3.40 12.85 -9.26
N ALA A 15 2.27 12.76 -9.97
CA ALA A 15 1.34 11.65 -9.83
C ALA A 15 2.01 10.29 -10.13
N GLY A 16 2.86 10.23 -11.15
CA GLY A 16 3.64 9.05 -11.50
C GLY A 16 4.60 8.61 -10.39
N VAL A 17 5.31 9.56 -9.77
CA VAL A 17 6.20 9.28 -8.64
C VAL A 17 5.42 8.75 -7.44
N PHE A 18 4.30 9.38 -7.07
CA PHE A 18 3.47 8.93 -5.96
C PHE A 18 2.88 7.55 -6.20
N PHE A 19 2.28 7.34 -7.37
CA PHE A 19 1.65 6.06 -7.71
C PHE A 19 2.68 4.94 -7.80
N GLY A 20 3.82 5.19 -8.44
CA GLY A 20 4.93 4.25 -8.52
C GLY A 20 5.51 3.92 -7.13
N GLY A 21 5.70 4.93 -6.28
CA GLY A 21 6.17 4.75 -4.90
C GLY A 21 5.21 3.87 -4.08
N LEU A 22 3.91 4.16 -4.14
CA LEU A 22 2.88 3.35 -3.48
C LEU A 22 2.83 1.91 -4.02
N TYR A 23 2.94 1.73 -5.33
CA TYR A 23 2.98 0.41 -5.95
C TYR A 23 4.18 -0.41 -5.47
N VAL A 24 5.37 0.20 -5.38
CA VAL A 24 6.56 -0.46 -4.85
C VAL A 24 6.36 -0.81 -3.37
N LEU A 25 5.83 0.10 -2.56
CA LEU A 25 5.54 -0.17 -1.15
C LEU A 25 4.59 -1.36 -1.00
N ALA A 26 3.49 -1.38 -1.76
CA ALA A 26 2.50 -2.44 -1.69
C ALA A 26 3.05 -3.80 -2.13
N THR A 27 3.91 -3.85 -3.14
CA THR A 27 4.39 -5.11 -3.72
C THR A 27 5.69 -5.64 -3.13
N LYS A 28 6.54 -4.76 -2.58
CA LYS A 28 7.83 -5.15 -2.00
C LYS A 28 7.83 -5.23 -0.49
N TYR A 29 6.85 -4.63 0.15
CA TYR A 29 6.72 -4.61 1.61
C TYR A 29 5.33 -5.11 2.02
N GLU A 30 4.95 -6.28 1.51
CA GLU A 30 3.75 -6.96 1.98
C GLU A 30 3.90 -7.27 3.48
N PRO A 31 2.87 -6.98 4.30
CA PRO A 31 2.91 -7.30 5.71
C PRO A 31 2.91 -8.82 5.88
N GLU A 32 3.83 -9.33 6.71
CA GLU A 32 3.81 -10.75 7.07
C GLU A 32 2.45 -11.09 7.68
N GLN A 33 1.84 -12.18 7.20
CA GLN A 33 0.58 -12.66 7.74
C GLN A 33 0.79 -13.13 9.17
N GLN A 34 0.46 -12.26 10.13
CA GLN A 34 0.51 -12.60 11.53
C GLN A 34 -0.64 -13.57 11.84
N LEU A 35 -0.29 -14.83 12.09
CA LEU A 35 -1.22 -15.81 12.64
C LEU A 35 -1.51 -15.46 14.10
N ILE A 36 -2.42 -14.52 14.32
CA ILE A 36 -2.90 -14.17 15.66
C ILE A 36 -3.79 -15.31 16.15
N SER A 37 -3.17 -16.33 16.73
CA SER A 37 -3.87 -17.33 17.54
C SER A 37 -4.08 -16.74 18.93
N LYS A 38 -5.09 -15.86 19.06
CA LYS A 38 -5.60 -15.49 20.38
C LYS A 38 -6.57 -16.60 20.81
N PRO A 39 -6.25 -17.38 21.85
CA PRO A 39 -7.22 -18.33 22.39
C PRO A 39 -8.44 -17.56 22.88
N VAL A 40 -9.62 -18.00 22.46
CA VAL A 40 -10.88 -17.41 22.94
C VAL A 40 -11.01 -17.72 24.43
N PRO A 41 -11.14 -16.70 25.31
CA PRO A 41 -11.35 -16.94 26.73
C PRO A 41 -12.58 -17.82 26.94
N GLY A 42 -12.41 -18.96 27.63
CA GLY A 42 -13.50 -19.88 27.97
C GLY A 42 -13.67 -21.11 27.06
N VAL A 43 -12.92 -21.23 25.96
CA VAL A 43 -13.01 -22.41 25.07
C VAL A 43 -11.91 -23.41 25.41
N LYS A 44 -12.25 -24.52 26.06
CA LYS A 44 -11.37 -25.68 26.20
C LYS A 44 -11.44 -26.50 24.92
N ILE A 45 -10.43 -26.40 24.06
CA ILE A 45 -10.29 -27.27 22.89
C ILE A 45 -10.03 -28.69 23.41
N ARG A 46 -11.01 -29.59 23.29
CA ARG A 46 -10.87 -31.01 23.64
C ARG A 46 -10.35 -31.74 22.40
N ARG A 47 -9.22 -32.43 22.55
CA ARG A 47 -8.51 -33.18 21.50
C ARG A 47 -9.24 -34.44 21.08
#